data_AF-A0A284RPX4-F1
#
_entry.id   AF-A0A284RPX4-F1
#
_cell.length_a   1.000
_cell.length_b   1.000
_cell.length_c   1.000
_cell.angle_alpha   90.00
_cell.angle_beta   90.00
_cell.angle_gamma   90.00
#
_symmetry.space_group_name_H-M   'P 1'
#
loop_
_entity.id
_entity.type
_entity.pdbx_description
1 polymer ?
#
loop_
_entity_poly.entity_id
_entity_poly.type
_entity_poly.pdbx_seq_one_letter_code
_entity_poly.pdbx_strand_id
1 'polypeptide(L)'
;MNSTLYNLADDVLIYTIAFLSVPDILLLRQTCKRLHAVRPDRLGYHPTAKVLRMSEAGVVVSLSQRIVLLRLDDDGTLHEICSAETDLCPVNITGDVIALSDDVSKTMIYNWKTEERAYLDDVDDAQHDHCLQIVFTPPTILVVRARSITVYTAPPLPTRIATHSFGWVDGASATQTSILIRSQSDNPWAAELNSLELYSLSSFPSAVVSKISSRRGALRCTDVILGKRATAVWIRPHDRAMVSHWEEHDGCETLIAAVFPGPLNRTAQVRVREVCMNSLNNWTAFDYDEDLGRIALGSGFGKITIVQL
;
A
#
# COMPACT_ATOMS: atom_id res chain seq x y z
N MET A 1 -1.53 -30.20 -20.23
CA MET A 1 -0.96 -29.01 -19.56
C MET A 1 -1.85 -28.68 -18.39
N ASN A 2 -1.44 -29.03 -17.16
CA ASN A 2 -2.10 -28.57 -15.94
C ASN A 2 -1.46 -27.25 -15.53
N SER A 3 -1.85 -26.15 -16.18
CA SER A 3 -1.36 -24.82 -15.79
C SER A 3 -2.25 -24.30 -14.65
N THR A 4 -1.67 -24.21 -13.45
CA THR A 4 -2.26 -23.65 -12.23
C THR A 4 -2.91 -22.27 -12.43
N LEU A 5 -2.36 -21.43 -13.33
CA LEU A 5 -2.94 -20.14 -13.75
C LEU A 5 -4.33 -20.25 -14.38
N TYR A 6 -4.63 -21.34 -15.09
CA TYR A 6 -5.92 -21.54 -15.76
C TYR A 6 -7.06 -21.88 -14.81
N ASN A 7 -6.73 -22.22 -13.56
CA ASN A 7 -7.71 -22.52 -12.51
C ASN A 7 -7.87 -21.36 -11.51
N LEU A 8 -7.04 -20.30 -11.62
CA LEU A 8 -7.21 -19.10 -10.78
C LEU A 8 -8.54 -18.43 -11.13
N ALA A 9 -9.20 -17.82 -10.15
CA ALA A 9 -10.36 -16.99 -10.39
C ALA A 9 -9.95 -15.74 -11.22
N ASP A 10 -10.87 -15.18 -12.01
CA ASP A 10 -10.55 -14.10 -12.97
C ASP A 10 -10.02 -12.84 -12.27
N ASP A 11 -10.49 -12.53 -11.07
CA ASP A 11 -10.00 -11.45 -10.21
C ASP A 11 -8.54 -11.66 -9.80
N VAL A 12 -8.18 -12.85 -9.29
CA VAL A 12 -6.81 -13.19 -8.91
C VAL A 12 -5.90 -13.06 -10.12
N LEU A 13 -6.38 -13.50 -11.28
CA LEU A 13 -5.65 -13.48 -12.52
C LEU A 13 -5.42 -12.04 -13.02
N ILE A 14 -6.44 -11.18 -13.04
CA ILE A 14 -6.30 -9.74 -13.37
C ILE A 14 -5.32 -9.06 -12.42
N TYR A 15 -5.46 -9.32 -11.13
CA TYR A 15 -4.64 -8.70 -10.10
C TYR A 15 -3.18 -9.17 -10.23
N THR A 16 -2.95 -10.45 -10.53
CA THR A 16 -1.60 -10.99 -10.80
C THR A 16 -0.95 -10.32 -12.02
N ILE A 17 -1.71 -10.05 -13.08
CA ILE A 17 -1.20 -9.38 -14.28
C ILE A 17 -0.89 -7.91 -14.04
N ALA A 18 -1.58 -7.26 -13.10
CA ALA A 18 -1.35 -5.85 -12.80
C ALA A 18 0.09 -5.57 -12.30
N PHE A 19 0.78 -6.58 -11.77
CA PHE A 19 2.16 -6.48 -11.28
C PHE A 19 3.22 -6.92 -12.28
N LEU A 20 2.81 -7.42 -13.45
CA LEU A 20 3.72 -7.77 -14.51
C LEU A 20 4.20 -6.51 -15.22
N SER A 21 5.47 -6.50 -15.64
CA SER A 21 5.96 -5.43 -16.51
C SER A 21 5.19 -5.47 -17.84
N VAL A 22 5.09 -4.34 -18.55
CA VAL A 22 4.38 -4.29 -19.84
C VAL A 22 4.86 -5.38 -20.82
N PRO A 23 6.18 -5.66 -20.97
CA PRO A 23 6.65 -6.82 -21.73
C PRO A 23 6.07 -8.17 -21.27
N ASP A 24 6.01 -8.41 -19.96
CA ASP A 24 5.52 -9.67 -19.38
C ASP A 24 4.01 -9.83 -19.55
N ILE A 25 3.25 -8.73 -19.46
CA ILE A 25 1.81 -8.72 -19.77
C ILE A 25 1.60 -9.10 -21.24
N LEU A 26 2.40 -8.55 -22.16
CA LEU A 26 2.31 -8.85 -23.59
C LEU A 26 2.69 -10.31 -23.89
N LEU A 27 3.70 -10.84 -23.20
CA LEU A 27 4.10 -12.24 -23.29
C LEU A 27 3.00 -13.17 -22.77
N LEU A 28 2.40 -12.86 -21.61
CA LEU A 28 1.28 -13.63 -21.05
C LEU A 28 0.03 -13.61 -21.94
N ARG A 29 -0.23 -12.50 -22.65
CA ARG A 29 -1.36 -12.42 -23.60
C ARG A 29 -1.16 -13.33 -24.82
N GLN A 30 0.08 -13.58 -25.23
CA GLN A 30 0.38 -14.49 -26.34
C GLN A 30 0.28 -15.96 -25.95
N THR A 31 0.52 -16.28 -24.67
CA THR A 31 0.51 -17.65 -24.16
C THR A 31 -0.86 -18.10 -23.62
N CYS A 32 -1.72 -17.17 -23.17
CA CYS A 32 -3.00 -17.51 -22.53
C CYS A 32 -4.23 -16.85 -23.17
N LYS A 33 -5.06 -17.66 -23.85
CA LYS A 33 -6.34 -17.22 -24.46
C LYS A 33 -7.35 -16.67 -23.44
N ARG A 34 -7.31 -17.17 -22.19
CA ARG A 34 -8.19 -16.67 -21.11
C ARG A 34 -7.88 -15.23 -20.76
N LEU A 35 -6.59 -14.85 -20.71
CA LEU A 35 -6.15 -13.47 -20.47
C LEU A 35 -6.50 -12.50 -21.60
N HIS A 36 -6.62 -13.01 -22.82
CA HIS A 36 -7.18 -12.25 -23.92
C HIS A 36 -8.68 -11.94 -23.72
N ALA A 37 -9.40 -12.72 -22.91
CA ALA A 37 -10.85 -12.68 -22.76
C ALA A 37 -11.37 -12.01 -21.48
N VAL A 38 -10.51 -11.80 -20.46
CA VAL A 38 -10.96 -11.19 -19.19
C VAL A 38 -11.35 -9.72 -19.42
N ARG A 39 -12.61 -9.38 -19.09
CA ARG A 39 -13.15 -8.01 -19.15
C ARG A 39 -13.42 -7.48 -17.73
N PRO A 40 -13.12 -6.20 -17.42
CA PRO A 40 -13.25 -5.64 -16.07
C PRO A 40 -14.69 -5.54 -15.50
N ASP A 41 -15.71 -5.69 -16.33
CA ASP A 41 -17.12 -5.41 -16.05
C ASP A 41 -17.87 -6.53 -15.29
N ARG A 42 -17.23 -7.65 -14.96
CA ARG A 42 -17.88 -8.83 -14.36
C ARG A 42 -17.60 -9.10 -12.88
N LEU A 43 -16.80 -8.28 -12.20
CA LEU A 43 -16.42 -8.53 -10.80
C LEU A 43 -17.27 -7.70 -9.85
N GLY A 44 -18.39 -8.28 -9.41
CA GLY A 44 -19.12 -7.79 -8.23
C GLY A 44 -18.26 -7.94 -6.97
N TYR A 45 -18.37 -6.98 -6.05
CA TYR A 45 -17.67 -6.90 -4.77
C TYR A 45 -17.64 -8.24 -4.00
N HIS A 46 -16.59 -9.03 -4.17
CA HIS A 46 -16.26 -10.23 -3.39
C HIS A 46 -14.80 -10.09 -2.89
N PRO A 47 -14.37 -10.83 -1.85
CA PRO A 47 -13.20 -10.49 -1.04
C PRO A 47 -11.95 -10.42 -1.93
N THR A 48 -11.39 -9.22 -1.99
CA THR A 48 -10.25 -8.85 -2.82
C THR A 48 -9.06 -9.76 -2.53
N ALA A 49 -8.67 -10.57 -3.52
CA ALA A 49 -7.38 -11.21 -3.51
C ALA A 49 -6.29 -10.14 -3.33
N LYS A 50 -5.52 -10.24 -2.23
CA LYS A 50 -4.35 -9.40 -2.00
C LYS A 50 -3.12 -10.11 -2.54
N VAL A 51 -2.29 -9.37 -3.26
CA VAL A 51 -1.03 -9.85 -3.81
C VAL A 51 0.11 -8.99 -3.31
N LEU A 52 1.15 -9.62 -2.76
CA LEU A 52 2.38 -8.96 -2.36
C LEU A 52 3.54 -9.40 -3.23
N ARG A 53 4.41 -8.44 -3.56
CA ARG A 53 5.68 -8.70 -4.24
C ARG A 53 6.76 -9.08 -3.22
N MET A 54 7.43 -10.20 -3.45
CA MET A 54 8.42 -10.75 -2.52
C MET A 54 9.88 -10.51 -2.93
N SER A 55 10.13 -10.18 -4.20
CA SER A 55 11.42 -9.75 -4.79
C SER A 55 11.24 -9.72 -6.31
N GLU A 56 12.29 -10.00 -7.10
CA GLU A 56 12.20 -10.09 -8.58
C GLU A 56 11.33 -11.27 -9.05
N ALA A 57 11.25 -12.38 -8.31
CA ALA A 57 10.63 -13.61 -8.82
C ALA A 57 9.57 -14.25 -7.90
N GLY A 58 9.26 -13.67 -6.74
CA GLY A 58 8.32 -14.24 -5.78
C GLY A 58 7.05 -13.39 -5.60
N VAL A 59 5.90 -14.05 -5.45
CA VAL A 59 4.59 -13.42 -5.24
C VAL A 59 3.81 -14.17 -4.17
N VAL A 60 3.23 -13.46 -3.20
CA VAL A 60 2.29 -14.04 -2.23
C VAL A 60 0.88 -13.68 -2.65
N VAL A 61 -0.01 -14.66 -2.72
CA VAL A 61 -1.43 -14.48 -3.05
C VAL A 61 -2.29 -14.92 -1.87
N SER A 62 -3.27 -14.10 -1.49
CA SER A 62 -4.32 -14.48 -0.53
C SER A 62 -5.57 -14.97 -1.24
N LEU A 63 -6.04 -16.16 -0.89
CA LEU A 63 -7.23 -16.83 -1.42
C LEU A 63 -8.18 -17.18 -0.27
N SER A 64 -9.09 -16.28 0.09
CA SER A 64 -10.11 -16.43 1.16
C SER A 64 -9.60 -16.89 2.54
N GLN A 65 -9.15 -18.15 2.67
CA GLN A 65 -8.63 -18.77 3.89
C GLN A 65 -7.26 -19.43 3.70
N ARG A 66 -6.59 -19.19 2.57
CA ARG A 66 -5.30 -19.78 2.24
C ARG A 66 -4.38 -18.73 1.63
N ILE A 67 -3.17 -18.61 2.16
CA ILE A 67 -2.09 -17.90 1.47
C ILE A 67 -1.27 -18.88 0.66
N VAL A 68 -0.88 -18.48 -0.55
CA VAL A 68 -0.05 -19.28 -1.45
C VAL A 68 1.16 -18.44 -1.85
N LEU A 69 2.35 -18.96 -1.57
CA LEU A 69 3.59 -18.37 -2.02
C LEU A 69 3.97 -18.99 -3.36
N LEU A 70 4.12 -18.14 -4.38
CA LEU A 70 4.45 -18.52 -5.73
C LEU A 70 5.83 -17.99 -6.12
N ARG A 71 6.56 -18.75 -6.94
CA ARG A 71 7.80 -18.35 -7.60
C ARG A 71 7.64 -18.43 -9.10
N LEU A 72 8.07 -17.39 -9.80
CA LEU A 72 8.21 -17.38 -11.25
C LEU A 72 9.56 -18.03 -11.61
N ASP A 73 9.55 -19.02 -12.50
CA ASP A 73 10.75 -19.58 -13.09
C ASP A 73 11.20 -18.83 -14.36
N ASP A 74 12.32 -19.26 -14.94
CA ASP A 74 12.89 -18.66 -16.15
C ASP A 74 11.99 -18.83 -17.40
N ASP A 75 11.05 -19.79 -17.36
CA ASP A 75 10.07 -20.05 -18.42
C ASP A 75 8.79 -19.19 -18.23
N GLY A 76 8.73 -18.35 -17.20
CA GLY A 76 7.56 -17.52 -16.87
C GLY A 76 6.40 -18.31 -16.27
N THR A 77 6.66 -19.48 -15.68
CA THR A 77 5.68 -20.34 -15.00
C THR A 77 5.70 -20.10 -13.49
N LEU A 78 4.52 -19.94 -12.89
CA LEU A 78 4.36 -19.80 -11.44
C LEU A 78 4.29 -21.18 -10.77
N HIS A 79 5.24 -21.43 -9.87
CA HIS A 79 5.31 -22.63 -9.02
C HIS A 79 4.94 -22.30 -7.58
N GLU A 80 4.11 -23.12 -6.95
CA GLU A 80 3.86 -23.03 -5.52
C GLU A 80 5.12 -23.45 -4.74
N ILE A 81 5.64 -22.56 -3.90
CA ILE A 81 6.72 -22.84 -2.95
C ILE A 81 6.13 -23.42 -1.67
N CYS A 82 5.12 -22.74 -1.12
CA CYS A 82 4.44 -23.15 0.10
C CYS A 82 3.03 -22.56 0.13
N SER A 83 2.18 -23.11 0.99
CA SER A 83 0.91 -22.52 1.33
C SER A 83 0.58 -22.74 2.80
N ALA A 84 -0.26 -21.85 3.35
CA ALA A 84 -0.72 -21.94 4.71
C ALA A 84 -2.18 -21.55 4.79
N GLU A 85 -2.96 -22.34 5.53
CA GLU A 85 -4.34 -22.01 5.88
C GLU A 85 -4.34 -20.91 6.94
N THR A 86 -4.97 -19.77 6.63
CA THR A 86 -5.11 -18.61 7.50
C THR A 86 -6.24 -17.71 7.01
N ASP A 87 -6.97 -17.13 7.95
CA ASP A 87 -7.94 -16.06 7.74
C ASP A 87 -7.29 -14.66 7.64
N LEU A 88 -5.96 -14.56 7.85
CA LEU A 88 -5.23 -13.32 7.80
C LEU A 88 -4.79 -12.98 6.37
N CYS A 89 -4.74 -11.70 6.07
CA CYS A 89 -4.25 -11.18 4.81
C CYS A 89 -2.75 -10.87 4.86
N PRO A 90 -1.98 -11.13 3.79
CA PRO A 90 -0.60 -10.72 3.71
C PRO A 90 -0.50 -9.18 3.60
N VAL A 91 0.37 -8.59 4.42
CA VAL A 91 0.65 -7.15 4.48
C VAL A 91 2.06 -6.82 3.98
N ASN A 92 3.07 -7.59 4.38
CA ASN A 92 4.44 -7.45 3.88
C ASN A 92 5.15 -8.81 3.87
N ILE A 93 6.24 -8.93 3.12
CA ILE A 93 7.11 -10.10 3.11
C ILE A 93 8.57 -9.67 2.94
N THR A 94 9.45 -10.22 3.79
CA THR A 94 10.89 -9.96 3.75
C THR A 94 11.65 -11.25 4.00
N GLY A 95 12.37 -11.73 3.00
CA GLY A 95 13.13 -12.99 3.08
C GLY A 95 12.21 -14.18 3.40
N ASP A 96 12.50 -14.88 4.50
CA ASP A 96 11.76 -16.06 4.93
C ASP A 96 10.50 -15.73 5.76
N VAL A 97 10.19 -14.45 5.95
CA VAL A 97 9.15 -13.98 6.89
C VAL A 97 8.02 -13.23 6.18
N ILE A 98 6.79 -13.63 6.46
CA ILE A 98 5.55 -13.01 5.99
C ILE A 98 4.87 -12.32 7.17
N ALA A 99 4.49 -11.06 7.00
CA ALA A 99 3.64 -10.34 7.91
C ALA A 99 2.18 -10.47 7.45
N LEU A 100 1.33 -10.99 8.31
CA LEU A 100 -0.09 -11.22 8.07
C LEU A 100 -0.92 -10.38 9.05
N SER A 101 -2.07 -9.86 8.62
CA SER A 101 -3.01 -9.13 9.48
C SER A 101 -4.46 -9.29 9.02
N ASP A 102 -5.41 -9.20 9.96
CA ASP A 102 -6.84 -9.10 9.65
C ASP A 102 -7.28 -7.63 9.46
N ASP A 103 -8.58 -7.43 9.28
CA ASP A 103 -9.21 -6.12 9.15
C ASP A 103 -9.54 -5.46 10.51
N VAL A 104 -9.23 -6.13 11.63
CA VAL A 104 -9.56 -5.65 12.97
C VAL A 104 -8.32 -5.17 13.70
N SER A 105 -7.45 -6.09 14.10
CA SER A 105 -6.26 -5.79 14.91
C SER A 105 -5.22 -6.91 14.96
N LYS A 106 -5.55 -8.15 14.58
CA LYS A 106 -4.59 -9.25 14.69
C LYS A 106 -3.47 -9.06 13.69
N THR A 107 -2.25 -9.23 14.18
CA THR A 107 -1.05 -9.21 13.35
C THR A 107 -0.19 -10.41 13.72
N MET A 108 0.26 -11.15 12.72
CA MET A 108 1.07 -12.34 12.88
C MET A 108 2.31 -12.25 11.98
N ILE A 109 3.46 -12.59 12.54
CA ILE A 109 4.70 -12.81 11.81
C ILE A 109 4.86 -14.32 11.60
N TYR A 110 4.91 -14.75 10.34
CA TYR A 110 4.99 -16.14 9.94
C TYR A 110 6.29 -16.40 9.18
N ASN A 111 7.15 -17.26 9.71
CA ASN A 111 8.30 -17.77 8.98
C ASN A 111 7.85 -18.96 8.13
N TRP A 112 7.75 -18.78 6.81
CA TRP A 112 7.19 -19.80 5.92
C TRP A 112 8.11 -21.01 5.74
N LYS A 113 9.39 -20.88 6.11
CA LYS A 113 10.40 -21.94 5.99
C LYS A 113 10.51 -22.80 7.24
N THR A 114 10.38 -22.21 8.43
CA THR A 114 10.41 -22.92 9.72
C THR A 114 9.02 -23.25 10.26
N GLU A 115 7.98 -22.72 9.63
CA GLU A 115 6.58 -22.75 10.07
C GLU A 115 6.31 -22.05 11.41
N GLU A 116 7.31 -21.35 11.96
CA GLU A 116 7.17 -20.61 13.22
C GLU A 116 6.23 -19.41 13.06
N ARG A 117 5.43 -19.16 14.09
CA ARG A 117 4.45 -18.08 14.15
C ARG A 117 4.65 -17.27 15.42
N ALA A 118 4.65 -15.95 15.28
CA ALA A 118 4.67 -15.03 16.40
C ALA A 118 3.53 -14.00 16.24
N TYR A 119 2.63 -13.95 17.21
CA TYR A 119 1.57 -12.95 17.25
C TYR A 119 2.11 -11.65 17.84
N LEU A 120 1.79 -10.53 17.21
CA LEU A 120 2.06 -9.21 17.75
C LEU A 120 0.83 -8.79 18.54
N ASP A 121 0.82 -9.10 19.85
CA ASP A 121 -0.31 -8.78 20.71
C ASP A 121 -0.63 -7.29 20.63
N ASP A 122 -1.90 -7.01 20.34
CA ASP A 122 -2.52 -5.73 20.61
C ASP A 122 -3.58 -5.87 21.68
N VAL A 123 -3.14 -5.66 22.92
CA VAL A 123 -4.01 -5.59 24.08
C VAL A 123 -4.59 -4.19 24.09
N ASP A 124 -5.75 -4.02 23.47
CA ASP A 124 -6.88 -3.21 23.94
C ASP A 124 -7.92 -3.06 22.82
N ASP A 125 -9.16 -2.82 23.22
CA ASP A 125 -10.45 -2.76 22.49
C ASP A 125 -10.54 -1.77 21.29
N ALA A 126 -9.46 -1.60 20.54
CA ALA A 126 -9.40 -0.69 19.40
C ALA A 126 -10.10 -1.30 18.17
N GLN A 127 -11.43 -1.38 18.25
CA GLN A 127 -12.25 -1.41 17.04
C GLN A 127 -11.74 -0.29 16.13
N HIS A 128 -11.44 -0.64 14.87
CA HIS A 128 -10.98 0.26 13.80
C HIS A 128 -9.47 0.57 13.70
N ASP A 129 -8.55 -0.10 14.43
CA ASP A 129 -7.09 0.08 14.27
C ASP A 129 -6.44 -1.00 13.36
N HIS A 130 -6.99 -1.14 12.15
CA HIS A 130 -6.51 -2.12 11.17
C HIS A 130 -5.07 -1.82 10.73
N CYS A 131 -4.33 -2.87 10.39
CA CYS A 131 -2.95 -2.74 9.94
C CYS A 131 -2.89 -2.16 8.52
N LEU A 132 -2.13 -1.08 8.36
CA LEU A 132 -1.87 -0.43 7.07
C LEU A 132 -0.58 -0.96 6.43
N GLN A 133 0.48 -1.08 7.24
CA GLN A 133 1.80 -1.48 6.76
C GLN A 133 2.60 -2.11 7.89
N ILE A 134 3.46 -3.07 7.56
CA ILE A 134 4.46 -3.62 8.48
C ILE A 134 5.82 -3.41 7.84
N VAL A 135 6.78 -2.86 8.56
CA VAL A 135 8.14 -2.63 8.06
C VAL A 135 9.13 -3.41 8.92
N PHE A 136 9.91 -4.29 8.28
CA PHE A 136 10.98 -5.03 8.93
C PHE A 136 12.26 -4.19 8.96
N THR A 137 12.73 -3.85 10.16
CA THR A 137 13.89 -2.98 10.41
C THR A 137 14.81 -3.62 11.45
N PRO A 138 15.66 -4.60 11.10
CA PRO A 138 16.47 -5.30 12.09
C PRO A 138 17.20 -4.33 13.04
N PRO A 139 17.09 -4.52 14.38
CA PRO A 139 16.51 -5.67 15.10
C PRO A 139 15.03 -5.51 15.51
N THR A 140 14.27 -4.62 14.88
CA THR A 140 12.88 -4.29 15.22
C THR A 140 11.89 -4.56 14.07
N ILE A 141 10.60 -4.56 14.42
CA ILE A 141 9.48 -4.57 13.49
C ILE A 141 8.63 -3.34 13.81
N LEU A 142 8.31 -2.55 12.79
CA LEU A 142 7.37 -1.43 12.90
C LEU A 142 6.01 -1.87 12.35
N VAL A 143 4.97 -1.81 13.17
CA VAL A 143 3.58 -2.03 12.76
C VAL A 143 2.91 -0.67 12.67
N VAL A 144 2.44 -0.32 11.48
CA VAL A 144 1.69 0.90 11.20
C VAL A 144 0.22 0.53 11.07
N ARG A 145 -0.62 1.15 11.89
CA ARG A 145 -2.06 0.98 11.90
C ARG A 145 -2.76 2.31 11.60
N ALA A 146 -4.07 2.27 11.42
CA ALA A 146 -4.89 3.44 11.12
C ALA A 146 -4.83 4.56 12.17
N ARG A 147 -4.44 4.25 13.41
CA ARG A 147 -4.41 5.20 14.52
C ARG A 147 -3.12 5.20 15.32
N SER A 148 -2.25 4.22 15.09
CA SER A 148 -1.05 4.04 15.90
C SER A 148 0.12 3.49 15.10
N ILE A 149 1.31 3.69 15.65
CA ILE A 149 2.50 2.91 15.31
C ILE A 149 2.98 2.20 16.56
N THR A 150 3.39 0.95 16.39
CA THR A 150 3.98 0.15 17.45
C THR A 150 5.27 -0.47 16.96
N VAL A 151 6.34 -0.33 17.75
CA VAL A 151 7.63 -0.96 17.52
C VAL A 151 7.72 -2.23 18.37
N TYR A 152 8.11 -3.33 17.75
CA TYR A 152 8.38 -4.61 18.41
C TYR A 152 9.84 -5.00 18.22
N THR A 153 10.37 -5.85 19.10
CA THR A 153 11.61 -6.59 18.82
C THR A 153 11.39 -7.59 17.68
N ALA A 154 12.46 -7.97 16.99
CA ALA A 154 12.42 -9.01 15.97
C ALA A 154 12.06 -10.41 16.57
N PRO A 155 11.64 -11.38 15.72
CA PRO A 155 11.42 -12.77 16.13
C PRO A 155 12.67 -13.41 16.76
N PRO A 156 12.53 -14.49 17.56
CA PRO A 156 11.36 -15.38 17.65
C PRO A 156 10.27 -14.97 18.64
N LEU A 157 10.55 -14.05 19.57
CA LEU A 157 9.60 -13.59 20.59
C LEU A 157 9.46 -12.06 20.53
N PRO A 158 8.67 -11.53 19.59
CA PRO A 158 8.43 -10.10 19.47
C PRO A 158 7.84 -9.54 20.76
N THR A 159 8.52 -8.54 21.33
CA THR A 159 8.07 -7.80 22.50
C THR A 159 7.84 -6.35 22.11
N ARG A 160 6.71 -5.78 22.53
CA ARG A 160 6.38 -4.37 22.30
C ARG A 160 7.43 -3.48 23.00
N ILE A 161 8.09 -2.61 22.23
CA ILE A 161 9.08 -1.63 22.69
C ILE A 161 8.39 -0.29 22.99
N ALA A 162 7.62 0.24 22.04
CA ALA A 162 6.99 1.55 22.15
C ALA A 162 5.75 1.63 21.25
N THR A 163 4.77 2.44 21.65
CA THR A 163 3.58 2.76 20.86
C THR A 163 3.39 4.27 20.84
N HIS A 164 2.98 4.81 19.69
CA HIS A 164 2.61 6.21 19.53
C HIS A 164 1.31 6.30 18.72
N SER A 165 0.34 7.08 19.18
CA SER A 165 -0.92 7.30 18.47
C SER A 165 -0.88 8.61 17.70
N PHE A 166 -1.41 8.59 16.47
CA PHE A 166 -1.52 9.76 15.60
C PHE A 166 -2.96 10.31 15.50
N GLY A 167 -3.90 9.76 16.28
CA GLY A 167 -5.32 10.05 16.09
C GLY A 167 -5.87 9.27 14.89
N TRP A 168 -6.67 9.90 14.04
CA TRP A 168 -7.17 9.28 12.82
C TRP A 168 -6.28 9.57 11.62
N VAL A 169 -5.91 8.53 10.88
CA VAL A 169 -5.03 8.60 9.72
C VAL A 169 -5.76 8.04 8.50
N ASP A 170 -5.83 8.83 7.42
CA ASP A 170 -6.40 8.38 6.15
C ASP A 170 -5.45 7.41 5.43
N GLY A 171 -4.15 7.69 5.51
CA GLY A 171 -3.11 6.88 4.86
C GLY A 171 -1.75 7.11 5.50
N ALA A 172 -0.94 6.06 5.51
CA ALA A 172 0.40 6.08 6.07
C ALA A 172 1.38 5.32 5.18
N SER A 173 2.62 5.78 5.16
CA SER A 173 3.72 5.03 4.57
C SER A 173 4.99 5.23 5.35
N ALA A 174 5.60 4.13 5.74
CA ALA A 174 6.82 4.07 6.52
C ALA A 174 7.97 3.46 5.72
N THR A 175 9.14 4.00 5.99
CA THR A 175 10.45 3.47 5.63
C THR A 175 11.17 3.06 6.92
N GLN A 176 12.43 2.64 6.81
CA GLN A 176 13.22 2.27 7.98
C GLN A 176 13.47 3.43 8.96
N THR A 177 13.48 4.68 8.47
CA THR A 177 13.91 5.85 9.25
C THR A 177 12.82 6.90 9.41
N SER A 178 11.72 6.80 8.67
CA SER A 178 10.72 7.85 8.61
C SER A 178 9.34 7.30 8.31
N ILE A 179 8.31 8.00 8.76
CA ILE A 179 6.91 7.70 8.45
C ILE A 179 6.21 8.95 7.97
N LEU A 180 5.48 8.82 6.87
CA LEU A 180 4.63 9.85 6.30
C LEU A 180 3.18 9.52 6.65
N ILE A 181 2.54 10.41 7.39
CA ILE A 181 1.16 10.29 7.86
C ILE A 181 0.31 11.33 7.14
N ARG A 182 -0.82 10.89 6.58
CA ARG A 182 -1.90 11.78 6.16
C ARG A 182 -2.96 11.81 7.25
N SER A 183 -3.00 12.90 8.01
CA SER A 183 -3.97 13.08 9.07
C SER A 183 -5.39 13.20 8.50
N GLN A 184 -6.33 12.56 9.19
CA GLN A 184 -7.75 12.76 9.00
C GLN A 184 -8.28 13.64 10.15
N SER A 185 -9.03 14.69 9.82
CA SER A 185 -9.72 15.47 10.85
C SER A 185 -11.02 14.79 11.24
N ASP A 186 -11.19 14.51 12.53
CA ASP A 186 -12.43 13.96 13.12
C ASP A 186 -13.62 14.90 13.00
N ASN A 187 -13.34 16.19 12.80
CA ASN A 187 -14.38 17.18 12.67
C ASN A 187 -14.71 17.40 11.18
N PRO A 188 -15.85 16.88 10.68
CA PRO A 188 -16.22 17.10 9.28
C PRO A 188 -16.51 18.57 8.95
N TRP A 189 -16.62 19.42 9.97
CA TRP A 189 -16.89 20.85 9.88
C TRP A 189 -15.66 21.73 10.15
N ALA A 190 -14.51 21.14 10.51
CA ALA A 190 -13.28 21.92 10.64
C ALA A 190 -12.87 22.40 9.25
N ALA A 191 -12.65 23.71 9.13
CA ALA A 191 -12.07 24.34 7.95
C ALA A 191 -10.56 24.05 7.82
N GLU A 192 -9.98 23.33 8.78
CA GLU A 192 -8.56 23.01 8.78
C GLU A 192 -8.22 22.08 7.62
N LEU A 193 -7.18 22.45 6.88
CA LEU A 193 -6.62 21.63 5.81
C LEU A 193 -6.07 20.34 6.42
N ASN A 194 -6.30 19.20 5.75
CA ASN A 194 -5.60 17.96 6.07
C ASN A 194 -4.09 18.22 5.96
N SER A 195 -3.28 17.49 6.70
CA SER A 195 -1.82 17.58 6.60
C SER A 195 -1.20 16.26 6.18
N LEU A 196 -0.15 16.35 5.37
CA LEU A 196 0.83 15.27 5.27
C LEU A 196 2.02 15.64 6.17
N GLU A 197 2.29 14.80 7.16
CA GLU A 197 3.31 15.00 8.18
C GLU A 197 4.35 13.89 8.07
N LEU A 198 5.60 14.27 7.83
CA LEU A 198 6.74 13.37 7.86
C LEU A 198 7.35 13.38 9.26
N TYR A 199 7.45 12.22 9.88
CA TYR A 199 8.08 12.04 11.18
C TYR A 199 9.40 11.27 11.03
N SER A 200 10.37 11.59 11.90
CA SER A 200 11.59 10.80 12.06
C SER A 200 11.36 9.66 13.05
N LEU A 201 11.79 8.46 12.69
CA LEU A 201 11.80 7.27 13.56
C LEU A 201 13.11 7.11 14.34
N SER A 202 14.00 8.11 14.29
CA SER A 202 15.26 8.10 15.05
C SER A 202 15.05 8.17 16.57
N SER A 203 13.86 8.59 17.02
CA SER A 203 13.47 8.67 18.43
C SER A 203 11.99 8.34 18.59
N PHE A 204 11.61 7.84 19.77
CA PHE A 204 10.22 7.63 20.18
C PHE A 204 9.92 8.44 21.45
N PRO A 205 8.86 9.29 21.47
CA PRO A 205 7.89 9.53 20.40
C PRO A 205 8.54 10.21 19.17
N SER A 206 7.96 9.97 18.00
CA SER A 206 8.49 10.46 16.74
C SER A 206 8.28 11.97 16.62
N ALA A 207 9.32 12.69 16.19
CA ALA A 207 9.26 14.14 15.98
C ALA A 207 8.84 14.46 14.54
N VAL A 208 7.94 15.44 14.37
CA VAL A 208 7.57 15.96 13.04
C VAL A 208 8.79 16.67 12.44
N VAL A 209 9.22 16.20 11.26
CA VAL A 209 10.32 16.77 10.49
C VAL A 209 9.79 17.78 9.47
N SER A 210 8.64 17.50 8.86
CA SER A 210 8.06 18.36 7.82
C SER A 210 6.54 18.20 7.78
N LYS A 211 5.85 19.28 7.42
CA LYS A 211 4.39 19.31 7.28
C LYS A 211 4.02 19.99 5.97
N ILE A 212 3.16 19.33 5.20
CA ILE A 212 2.60 19.84 3.94
C ILE A 212 1.09 19.96 4.13
N SER A 213 0.52 21.12 3.77
CA SER A 213 -0.94 21.25 3.70
C SER A 213 -1.48 20.47 2.51
N SER A 214 -2.54 19.70 2.74
CA SER A 214 -3.29 18.97 1.74
C SER A 214 -4.75 19.40 1.77
N ARG A 215 -5.39 19.39 0.60
CA ARG A 215 -6.83 19.63 0.52
C ARG A 215 -7.59 18.47 1.16
N ARG A 216 -8.72 18.82 1.77
CA ARG A 216 -9.72 17.86 2.24
C ARG A 216 -10.67 17.52 1.10
N GLY A 217 -11.05 16.27 0.98
CA GLY A 217 -12.03 15.81 0.00
C GLY A 217 -12.25 14.31 0.12
N ALA A 218 -13.25 13.78 -0.58
CA ALA A 218 -13.40 12.33 -0.62
C ALA A 218 -12.27 11.71 -1.44
N LEU A 219 -11.49 10.87 -0.78
CA LEU A 219 -10.42 10.11 -1.39
C LEU A 219 -10.95 8.71 -1.69
N ARG A 220 -10.95 8.35 -2.97
CA ARG A 220 -11.13 6.95 -3.39
C ARG A 220 -9.85 6.15 -3.20
N CYS A 221 -8.71 6.82 -3.31
CA CYS A 221 -7.39 6.29 -3.07
C CYS A 221 -6.78 7.07 -1.90
N THR A 222 -6.77 6.45 -0.71
CA THR A 222 -6.19 7.04 0.48
C THR A 222 -4.68 6.84 0.57
N ASP A 223 -4.13 5.97 -0.29
CA ASP A 223 -2.72 5.61 -0.34
C ASP A 223 -1.81 6.83 -0.42
N VAL A 224 -0.71 6.70 0.29
CA VAL A 224 0.45 7.56 0.25
C VAL A 224 1.64 6.62 0.15
N ILE A 225 2.62 6.91 -0.69
CA ILE A 225 3.84 6.09 -0.77
C ILE A 225 5.03 6.98 -0.49
N LEU A 226 5.86 6.59 0.48
CA LEU A 226 7.14 7.21 0.82
C LEU A 226 8.28 6.31 0.29
N GLY A 227 9.03 6.81 -0.67
CA GLY A 227 10.20 6.16 -1.25
C GLY A 227 11.43 6.20 -0.32
N LYS A 228 12.39 5.31 -0.59
CA LYS A 228 13.65 5.18 0.15
C LYS A 228 14.57 6.40 0.02
N ARG A 229 14.38 7.28 -0.98
CA ARG A 229 15.14 8.53 -1.14
C ARG A 229 14.38 9.76 -0.65
N ALA A 230 13.41 9.56 0.25
CA ALA A 230 12.55 10.61 0.81
C ALA A 230 11.72 11.35 -0.27
N THR A 231 11.38 10.66 -1.35
CA THR A 231 10.33 11.09 -2.27
C THR A 231 8.99 10.56 -1.79
N ALA A 232 7.90 11.26 -2.07
CA ALA A 232 6.58 10.72 -1.79
C ALA A 232 5.61 11.05 -2.90
N VAL A 233 4.62 10.19 -3.07
CA VAL A 233 3.53 10.40 -4.03
C VAL A 233 2.19 10.12 -3.37
N TRP A 234 1.18 10.88 -3.75
CA TRP A 234 -0.18 10.70 -3.27
C TRP A 234 -1.20 11.33 -4.21
N ILE A 235 -2.46 10.87 -4.10
CA ILE A 235 -3.59 11.54 -4.76
C ILE A 235 -4.11 12.63 -3.83
N ARG A 236 -4.08 13.88 -4.29
CA ARG A 236 -4.77 15.01 -3.66
C ARG A 236 -6.22 15.02 -4.18
N PRO A 237 -7.22 15.01 -3.29
CA PRO A 237 -8.61 14.98 -3.73
C PRO A 237 -9.01 16.33 -4.35
N HIS A 238 -10.09 16.31 -5.12
CA HIS A 238 -10.76 17.55 -5.52
C HIS A 238 -11.31 18.27 -4.27
N ASP A 239 -11.32 19.60 -4.34
CA ASP A 239 -11.86 20.41 -3.26
C ASP A 239 -13.38 20.20 -3.17
N ARG A 240 -13.85 19.92 -1.96
CA ARG A 240 -15.29 19.79 -1.65
C ARG A 240 -15.86 21.04 -1.00
N ALA A 241 -15.14 22.16 -1.00
CA ALA A 241 -15.56 23.43 -0.42
C ALA A 241 -17.07 23.60 -0.57
N MET A 242 -17.75 23.66 0.59
CA MET A 242 -19.19 23.54 0.69
C MET A 242 -19.86 24.51 -0.28
N VAL A 243 -20.46 23.95 -1.31
CA VAL A 243 -21.59 24.40 -2.10
C VAL A 243 -22.28 25.65 -1.51
N SER A 244 -21.69 26.83 -1.70
CA SER A 244 -22.46 28.05 -1.85
C SER A 244 -22.81 28.13 -3.33
N HIS A 245 -23.95 27.52 -3.65
CA HIS A 245 -24.79 27.75 -4.83
C HIS A 245 -24.11 28.48 -6.02
N TRP A 246 -23.85 27.73 -7.10
CA TRP A 246 -23.70 28.17 -8.52
C TRP A 246 -22.32 28.32 -9.17
N GLU A 247 -21.19 28.09 -8.50
CA GLU A 247 -19.91 27.99 -9.23
C GLU A 247 -19.59 26.54 -9.58
N GLU A 248 -19.59 26.23 -10.88
CA GLU A 248 -19.04 24.99 -11.43
C GLU A 248 -17.53 24.95 -11.13
N HIS A 249 -17.15 24.33 -10.02
CA HIS A 249 -15.75 24.10 -9.75
C HIS A 249 -15.25 22.88 -10.53
N ASP A 250 -14.26 23.13 -11.40
CA ASP A 250 -13.51 22.15 -12.18
C ASP A 250 -12.50 21.38 -11.29
N GLY A 251 -13.02 20.73 -10.25
CA GLY A 251 -12.24 20.02 -9.26
C GLY A 251 -11.74 18.67 -9.79
N CYS A 252 -10.46 18.62 -10.20
CA CYS A 252 -9.80 17.37 -10.59
C CYS A 252 -8.95 16.79 -9.44
N GLU A 253 -9.01 15.48 -9.23
CA GLU A 253 -8.02 14.72 -8.48
C GLU A 253 -6.65 14.99 -9.11
N THR A 254 -5.64 15.21 -8.27
CA THR A 254 -4.28 15.50 -8.76
C THR A 254 -3.30 14.53 -8.14
N LEU A 255 -2.48 13.89 -8.95
CA LEU A 255 -1.32 13.16 -8.48
C LEU A 255 -0.25 14.18 -8.08
N ILE A 256 0.17 14.12 -6.83
CA ILE A 256 1.22 14.97 -6.28
C ILE A 256 2.46 14.12 -6.05
N ALA A 257 3.61 14.67 -6.39
CA ALA A 257 4.91 14.16 -5.98
C ALA A 257 5.60 15.21 -5.10
N ALA A 258 6.31 14.76 -4.07
CA ALA A 258 7.14 15.61 -3.24
C ALA A 258 8.52 15.00 -3.00
N VAL A 259 9.50 15.87 -2.72
CA VAL A 259 10.83 15.49 -2.29
C VAL A 259 11.12 16.19 -0.96
N PHE A 260 11.16 15.40 0.12
CA PHE A 260 11.49 15.86 1.46
C PHE A 260 13.00 16.07 1.61
N PRO A 261 13.44 16.81 2.64
CA PRO A 261 14.86 16.96 2.94
C PRO A 261 15.57 15.60 3.04
N GLY A 262 16.67 15.45 2.31
CA GLY A 262 17.36 14.16 2.18
C GLY A 262 18.34 14.10 1.00
N PRO A 263 18.72 12.90 0.53
CA PRO A 263 19.72 12.73 -0.53
C PRO A 263 19.39 13.46 -1.84
N LEU A 264 18.11 13.53 -2.21
CA LEU A 264 17.63 14.20 -3.43
C LEU A 264 17.27 15.67 -3.24
N ASN A 265 17.13 16.14 -2.00
CA ASN A 265 16.80 17.51 -1.68
C ASN A 265 17.65 17.99 -0.50
N ARG A 266 18.75 18.67 -0.82
CA ARG A 266 19.67 19.24 0.18
C ARG A 266 19.11 20.47 0.91
N THR A 267 17.93 20.95 0.53
CA THR A 267 17.28 22.09 1.19
C THR A 267 16.38 21.62 2.31
N ALA A 268 16.19 22.45 3.34
CA ALA A 268 15.28 22.13 4.45
C ALA A 268 13.80 22.20 4.05
N GLN A 269 13.48 22.77 2.90
CA GLN A 269 12.09 22.93 2.44
C GLN A 269 11.68 21.74 1.57
N VAL A 270 10.45 21.27 1.77
CA VAL A 270 9.85 20.24 0.92
C VAL A 270 9.55 20.82 -0.46
N ARG A 271 9.95 20.12 -1.52
CA ARG A 271 9.58 20.48 -2.90
C ARG A 271 8.37 19.67 -3.32
N VAL A 272 7.29 20.33 -3.71
CA VAL A 272 6.03 19.68 -4.12
C VAL A 272 5.74 20.01 -5.58
N ARG A 273 5.32 19.02 -6.36
CA ARG A 273 4.98 19.15 -7.77
C ARG A 273 3.67 18.43 -8.07
N GLU A 274 2.79 19.11 -8.80
CA GLU A 274 1.63 18.49 -9.44
C GLU A 274 2.09 17.75 -10.68
N VAL A 275 1.82 16.45 -10.74
CA VAL A 275 2.33 15.57 -11.79
C VAL A 275 1.32 15.43 -12.92
N CYS A 276 0.09 15.03 -12.58
CA CYS A 276 -1.00 14.91 -13.55
C CYS A 276 -2.37 15.07 -12.87
N MET A 277 -3.36 15.51 -13.64
CA MET A 277 -4.74 15.73 -13.19
C MET A 277 -5.66 14.65 -13.77
N ASN A 278 -6.71 14.32 -13.01
CA ASN A 278 -7.77 13.41 -13.40
C ASN A 278 -9.13 14.08 -13.28
N SER A 279 -9.66 14.55 -14.41
CA SER A 279 -10.99 15.15 -14.46
C SER A 279 -12.12 14.17 -14.18
N LEU A 280 -11.87 12.86 -14.31
CA LEU A 280 -12.88 11.83 -14.02
C LEU A 280 -12.98 11.49 -12.53
N ASN A 281 -12.05 11.96 -11.69
CA ASN A 281 -12.03 11.71 -10.24
C ASN A 281 -12.24 10.23 -9.89
N ASN A 282 -11.60 9.33 -10.62
CA ASN A 282 -11.86 7.90 -10.56
C ASN A 282 -10.61 7.06 -10.27
N TRP A 283 -9.52 7.65 -9.76
CA TRP A 283 -8.36 6.88 -9.34
C TRP A 283 -8.65 6.16 -8.03
N THR A 284 -8.42 4.86 -8.00
CA THR A 284 -8.76 3.98 -6.86
C THR A 284 -7.54 3.33 -6.23
N ALA A 285 -6.42 3.27 -6.95
CA ALA A 285 -5.16 2.72 -6.46
C ALA A 285 -3.99 3.33 -7.24
N PHE A 286 -2.80 3.33 -6.66
CA PHE A 286 -1.56 3.56 -7.40
C PHE A 286 -0.38 2.84 -6.76
N ASP A 287 0.69 2.67 -7.53
CA ASP A 287 1.97 2.16 -7.05
C ASP A 287 3.12 3.04 -7.56
N TYR A 288 4.26 2.99 -6.86
CA TYR A 288 5.41 3.86 -7.11
C TYR A 288 6.73 3.09 -7.10
N ASP A 289 7.36 3.03 -8.27
CA ASP A 289 8.74 2.57 -8.45
C ASP A 289 9.68 3.78 -8.43
N GLU A 290 10.28 4.04 -7.27
CA GLU A 290 11.23 5.15 -7.09
C GLU A 290 12.51 4.98 -7.91
N ASP A 291 12.98 3.76 -8.13
CA ASP A 291 14.23 3.52 -8.85
C ASP A 291 14.10 3.81 -10.35
N LEU A 292 12.96 3.46 -10.94
CA LEU A 292 12.65 3.78 -12.33
C LEU A 292 11.97 5.14 -12.48
N GLY A 293 11.56 5.79 -11.38
CA GLY A 293 10.79 7.04 -11.42
C GLY A 293 9.43 6.87 -12.09
N ARG A 294 8.74 5.75 -11.85
CA ARG A 294 7.47 5.40 -12.49
C ARG A 294 6.34 5.30 -11.49
N ILE A 295 5.17 5.79 -11.88
CA ILE A 295 3.94 5.70 -11.10
C ILE A 295 2.89 4.99 -11.95
N ALA A 296 2.29 3.93 -11.42
CA ALA A 296 1.17 3.25 -12.05
C ALA A 296 -0.13 3.68 -11.35
N LEU A 297 -1.09 4.22 -12.10
CA LEU A 297 -2.38 4.70 -11.59
C LEU A 297 -3.49 3.77 -12.09
N GLY A 298 -4.25 3.17 -11.18
CA GLY A 298 -5.43 2.36 -11.46
C GLY A 298 -6.71 3.18 -11.32
N SER A 299 -7.57 3.16 -12.34
CA SER A 299 -8.91 3.73 -12.26
C SER A 299 -9.96 2.69 -11.85
N GLY A 300 -11.08 3.16 -11.30
CA GLY A 300 -12.26 2.33 -10.99
C GLY A 300 -12.92 1.69 -12.22
N PHE A 301 -12.51 2.05 -13.45
CA PHE A 301 -12.94 1.39 -14.69
C PHE A 301 -11.92 0.36 -15.20
N GLY A 302 -10.90 0.03 -14.40
CA GLY A 302 -9.83 -0.90 -14.77
C GLY A 302 -8.81 -0.32 -15.75
N LYS A 303 -8.80 0.99 -16.00
CA LYS A 303 -7.77 1.63 -16.84
C LYS A 303 -6.51 1.86 -16.00
N ILE A 304 -5.38 1.40 -16.52
CA ILE A 304 -4.05 1.65 -15.94
C ILE A 304 -3.38 2.79 -16.73
N THR A 305 -2.83 3.76 -16.02
CA THR A 305 -2.03 4.86 -16.59
C THR A 305 -0.65 4.84 -15.97
N ILE A 306 0.40 4.80 -16.80
CA ILE A 306 1.79 4.87 -16.33
C ILE A 306 2.31 6.30 -16.53
N VAL A 307 2.87 6.87 -15.48
CA VAL A 307 3.47 8.21 -15.46
C VAL A 307 4.95 8.08 -15.17
N GLN A 308 5.78 8.81 -15.91
CA GLN A 308 7.23 8.88 -15.74
C GLN A 308 7.59 10.25 -15.14
N LEU A 309 8.35 10.25 -14.03
CA LEU A 309 8.77 11.45 -13.29
C LEU A 309 10.04 12.10 -13.87
#